data_AF-A0A193CDR3-F1
#
_entry.id   AF-A0A193CDR3-F1
#
_cell.length_a   1.000
_cell.length_b   1.000
_cell.length_c   1.000
_cell.angle_alpha   90.00
_cell.angle_beta   90.00
_cell.angle_gamma   90.00
#
_symmetry.space_group_name_H-M   'P 1'
#
loop_
_entity.id
_entity.type
_entity.pdbx_description
1 polymer ?
#
loop_
_entity_poly.entity_id
_entity_poly.type
_entity_poly.pdbx_seq_one_letter_code
_entity_poly.pdbx_strand_id
1 'polypeptide(L)' 'GVWNKAFVGDFKDGKNLFKAGQAVAESAFEEKHTHGLVKWWNIELKDRTP' A
#
# COMPACT_ATOMS: atom_id res chain seq x y z
N GLY A 1 0.82 -0.71 -9.96
CA GLY A 1 0.61 0.47 -9.09
C GLY A 1 1.45 1.60 -9.62
N VAL A 2 0.84 2.76 -9.86
CA VAL A 2 1.54 3.95 -10.34
C VAL A 2 1.63 4.91 -9.16
N TRP A 3 2.68 4.78 -8.35
CA TRP A 3 3.01 5.74 -7.29
C TRP A 3 4.52 5.99 -7.29
N ASN A 4 4.93 7.12 -6.71
CA ASN A 4 6.33 7.47 -6.63
C ASN A 4 7.02 6.68 -5.50
N LYS A 5 7.76 5.62 -5.85
CA LYS A 5 8.48 4.77 -4.89
C LYS A 5 9.58 5.50 -4.11
N ALA A 6 10.16 6.55 -4.67
CA ALA A 6 11.18 7.33 -3.98
C ALA A 6 10.58 8.17 -2.84
N PHE A 7 9.32 8.59 -2.99
CA PHE A 7 8.62 9.39 -2.00
C PHE A 7 7.76 8.55 -1.03
N VAL A 8 6.91 7.68 -1.58
CA VAL A 8 5.94 6.88 -0.83
C VAL A 8 6.61 5.68 -0.18
N GLY A 9 7.48 4.99 -0.92
CA GLY A 9 8.04 3.71 -0.52
C GLY A 9 7.64 2.56 -1.44
N ASP A 10 8.01 1.35 -1.06
CA ASP A 10 7.74 0.15 -1.85
C ASP A 10 7.52 -1.06 -0.94
N PHE A 11 6.97 -2.13 -1.52
CA PHE A 11 6.89 -3.41 -0.85
C PHE A 11 8.29 -4.02 -0.68
N LYS A 12 8.52 -4.68 0.46
CA LYS A 12 9.80 -5.35 0.75
C LYS A 12 10.18 -6.38 -0.31
N ASP A 13 9.19 -7.09 -0.83
CA ASP A 13 9.38 -8.09 -1.89
C ASP A 13 9.38 -7.49 -3.30
N GLY A 14 9.27 -6.16 -3.44
CA GLY A 14 9.14 -5.45 -4.72
C GLY A 14 7.87 -5.77 -5.52
N LYS A 15 7.02 -6.68 -5.00
CA LYS A 15 5.76 -7.10 -5.60
C LYS A 15 4.62 -6.24 -5.07
N ASN A 16 3.80 -5.71 -5.97
CA ASN A 16 2.62 -4.96 -5.57
C ASN A 16 1.57 -5.90 -4.95
N LEU A 17 1.28 -5.72 -3.66
CA LEU A 17 0.26 -6.48 -2.94
C LEU A 17 -1.08 -5.76 -2.84
N PHE A 18 -1.18 -4.50 -3.28
CA PHE A 18 -2.46 -3.78 -3.31
C PHE A 18 -3.37 -4.38 -4.37
N LYS A 19 -4.39 -5.11 -3.90
CA LYS A 19 -5.44 -5.75 -4.71
C LYS A 19 -6.80 -5.46 -4.10
N ALA A 20 -7.76 -5.03 -4.91
CA ALA A 20 -9.12 -4.75 -4.46
C ALA A 20 -9.70 -5.90 -3.63
N GLY A 21 -10.38 -5.58 -2.53
CA GLY A 21 -10.94 -6.50 -1.55
C GLY A 21 -9.92 -7.19 -0.64
N GLN A 22 -8.61 -7.04 -0.89
CA GLN A 22 -7.57 -7.73 -0.13
C GLN A 22 -6.86 -6.79 0.85
N ALA A 23 -6.77 -7.23 2.11
CA ALA A 23 -5.97 -6.56 3.12
C ALA A 23 -4.47 -6.84 2.91
N VAL A 24 -3.65 -5.83 3.21
CA VAL A 24 -2.20 -5.86 3.09
C VAL A 24 -1.60 -5.69 4.49
N ALA A 25 -0.57 -6.47 4.83
CA ALA A 25 0.10 -6.30 6.11
C ALA A 25 0.96 -5.02 6.11
N GLU A 26 0.82 -4.18 7.14
CA GLU A 26 1.61 -2.94 7.28
C GLU A 26 3.12 -3.23 7.32
N SER A 27 3.52 -4.39 7.85
CA SER A 27 4.91 -4.84 7.90
C SER A 27 5.50 -5.22 6.54
N ALA A 28 4.68 -5.43 5.51
CA ALA A 28 5.10 -5.81 4.17
C ALA A 28 5.48 -4.60 3.29
N PHE A 29 5.11 -3.39 3.71
CA PHE A 29 5.39 -2.15 2.98
C PHE A 29 6.38 -1.29 3.78
N GLU A 30 7.38 -0.75 3.10
CA GLU A 30 8.36 0.14 3.71
C GLU A 30 8.11 1.56 3.21
N GLU A 31 7.50 2.38 4.07
CA GLU A 31 7.22 3.78 3.78
C GLU A 31 8.48 4.64 3.96
N LYS A 32 8.66 5.63 3.09
CA LYS A 32 9.81 6.57 3.16
C LYS A 32 9.44 7.91 3.77
N HIS A 33 8.54 8.62 3.10
CA HIS A 33 8.08 9.95 3.52
C HIS A 33 6.58 10.00 3.78
N THR A 34 5.90 8.86 3.74
CA THR A 34 4.48 8.73 4.09
C THR A 34 4.33 7.92 5.37
N HIS A 35 3.15 8.00 5.97
CA HIS A 35 2.81 7.14 7.08
C HIS A 35 1.36 6.67 6.99
N GLY A 36 1.14 5.37 7.19
CA GLY A 36 -0.19 4.78 7.27
C GLY A 36 -0.84 4.50 5.92
N LEU A 37 -0.09 4.45 4.81
CA LEU A 37 -0.64 4.13 3.49
C LEU A 37 -1.34 2.76 3.48
N VAL A 38 -0.71 1.74 4.05
CA VAL A 38 -1.29 0.39 4.13
C VAL A 38 -2.49 0.34 5.07
N LYS A 39 -2.46 1.11 6.16
CA LYS A 39 -3.60 1.24 7.08
C LYS A 39 -4.80 1.87 6.37
N TRP A 40 -4.58 2.95 5.64
CA TRP A 40 -5.61 3.60 4.83
C TRP A 40 -6.17 2.66 3.76
N TRP A 41 -5.30 1.91 3.10
CA TRP A 41 -5.70 0.85 2.16
C TRP A 41 -6.64 -0.16 2.80
N ASN A 42 -6.28 -0.68 3.98
CA ASN A 42 -7.05 -1.70 4.67
C ASN A 42 -8.40 -1.23 5.21
N ILE A 43 -8.50 0.05 5.60
CA ILE A 43 -9.72 0.61 6.18
C ILE A 43 -10.71 1.03 5.10
N GLU A 44 -10.23 1.69 4.04
CA GLU A 44 -11.12 2.40 3.11
C GLU A 44 -10.86 2.06 1.64
N LEU A 45 -9.60 2.00 1.19
CA LEU A 45 -9.32 1.96 -0.25
C LEU A 45 -9.52 0.58 -0.88
N LYS A 46 -9.35 -0.50 -0.11
CA LYS A 46 -9.49 -1.88 -0.63
C LYS A 46 -10.90 -2.17 -1.16
N ASP A 47 -11.94 -1.59 -0.57
CA ASP A 47 -13.35 -1.86 -0.91
C ASP A 47 -13.97 -0.79 -1.82
N ARG A 48 -13.26 0.32 -2.06
CA ARG A 48 -13.65 1.39 -2.97
C ARG A 48 -13.22 1.10 -4.41
N THR A 49 -13.82 0.08 -5.01
CA THR A 49 -13.69 -0.17 -6.45
C THR A 49 -14.64 0.72 -7.26
N PRO A 50 -14.20 1.33 -8.38
CA PRO A 50 -15.11 1.91 -9.36
C PRO A 50 -16.12 0.90 -9.93
#